data_AF-A0A6L3XZA0-F1
#
_entry.id   AF-A0A6L3XZA0-F1
#
_cell.length_a   1.000
_cell.length_b   1.000
_cell.length_c   1.000
_cell.angle_alpha   90.00
_cell.angle_beta   90.00
_cell.angle_gamma   90.00
#
_symmetry.space_group_name_H-M   'P 1'
#
loop_
_entity.id
_entity.type
_entity.pdbx_description
1 polymer ?
#
loop_
_entity_poly.entity_id
_entity_poly.type
_entity_poly.pdbx_seq_one_letter_code
_entity_poly.pdbx_strand_id
1 'polypeptide(L)'
;MQRLFPALWVVLFLVVSPLHAEPKVYGEQRIHRWWDAVTDDIAQTWEQPDRYDLYLPFLSWHARFMYDKEKTDNYNEMPWGGGLGVSRYNDEGNWSALFAMMFKDSH
;
A
#
# COMPACT_ATOMS: atom_id res chain seq x y z
N MET A 1 36.73 40.95 23.19
CA MET A 1 35.47 40.17 23.08
C MET A 1 34.75 40.45 21.75
N GLN A 2 35.37 40.19 20.60
CA GLN A 2 34.78 40.52 19.28
C GLN A 2 34.85 39.35 18.26
N ARG A 3 35.44 38.21 18.62
CA ARG A 3 35.59 37.06 17.71
C ARG A 3 34.52 35.98 17.86
N LEU A 4 33.64 36.10 18.86
CA LEU A 4 32.52 35.17 19.11
C LEU A 4 31.21 35.61 18.45
N PHE A 5 31.12 36.86 18.00
CA PHE A 5 29.92 37.43 17.38
C PHE A 5 29.56 36.81 16.02
N PRO A 6 30.50 36.54 15.07
CA PRO A 6 30.11 36.00 13.76
C PRO A 6 29.74 34.51 13.81
N ALA A 7 30.28 33.76 14.77
CA ALA A 7 29.96 32.33 14.93
C ALA A 7 28.50 32.11 15.36
N LEU A 8 27.96 33.02 16.18
CA LEU A 8 26.57 32.95 16.63
C LEU A 8 25.57 33.19 15.48
N TRP A 9 25.91 34.06 14.53
CA TRP A 9 25.10 34.35 13.35
C TRP A 9 25.08 33.19 12.34
N VAL A 10 26.20 32.50 12.14
CA VAL A 10 26.28 31.33 11.25
C VAL A 10 25.46 30.16 11.80
N VAL A 11 25.50 29.92 13.11
CA VAL A 11 24.68 28.89 13.76
C VAL A 11 23.19 29.24 13.68
N LEU A 12 22.83 30.52 13.86
CA LEU A 12 21.45 30.99 13.72
C LEU A 12 20.92 30.82 12.28
N PHE A 13 21.74 31.08 11.26
CA PHE A 13 21.39 30.87 9.85
C PHE A 13 21.23 29.39 9.48
N LEU A 14 22.02 28.49 10.06
CA LEU A 14 21.88 27.04 9.83
C LEU A 14 20.61 26.46 10.46
N VAL A 15 20.16 27.01 11.59
CA VAL A 15 18.92 26.60 12.28
C VAL A 15 17.65 27.19 11.65
N VAL A 16 17.78 28.29 10.89
CA VAL A 16 16.66 29.00 10.22
C VAL A 16 16.52 28.61 8.74
N SER A 17 17.14 27.52 8.29
CA SER A 17 16.72 26.87 7.05
C SER A 17 15.22 26.61 7.16
N PRO A 18 14.36 27.28 6.37
CA PRO A 18 12.94 27.09 6.52
C PRO A 18 12.68 25.62 6.18
N LEU A 19 12.04 24.90 7.10
CA LEU A 19 11.21 23.76 6.72
C LEU A 19 10.41 24.25 5.52
N HIS A 20 10.78 23.82 4.32
CA HIS A 20 10.00 24.12 3.14
C HIS A 20 8.65 23.47 3.41
N ALA A 21 7.66 24.29 3.73
CA ALA A 21 6.29 23.82 3.79
C ALA A 21 5.97 23.34 2.38
N GLU A 22 5.77 22.03 2.22
CA GLU A 22 5.19 21.44 1.03
C GLU A 22 4.01 22.34 0.61
N PRO A 23 3.98 22.86 -0.63
CA PRO A 23 2.89 23.70 -1.08
C PRO A 23 1.59 22.95 -0.81
N LYS A 24 0.61 23.60 -0.18
CA LYS A 24 -0.64 22.94 0.16
C LYS A 24 -1.38 22.58 -1.12
N VAL A 25 -1.21 21.32 -1.56
CA VAL A 25 -1.93 20.74 -2.69
C VAL A 25 -3.35 20.43 -2.21
N TYR A 26 -4.30 21.28 -2.60
CA TYR A 26 -5.70 21.13 -2.21
C TYR A 26 -6.49 20.29 -3.21
N GLY A 27 -7.43 19.51 -2.68
CA GLY A 27 -8.54 18.88 -3.41
C GLY A 27 -8.14 18.14 -4.68
N GLU A 28 -8.40 18.79 -5.82
CA GLU A 28 -8.34 18.20 -7.16
C GLU A 28 -6.93 17.75 -7.57
N GLN A 29 -5.91 18.58 -7.37
CA GLN A 29 -4.53 18.24 -7.74
C GLN A 29 -3.98 17.05 -6.96
N ARG A 30 -4.42 16.89 -5.70
CA ARG A 30 -4.02 15.76 -4.87
C ARG A 30 -4.69 14.46 -5.33
N ILE A 31 -5.97 14.55 -5.71
CA ILE A 31 -6.72 13.42 -6.25
C ILE A 31 -6.11 12.97 -7.57
N HIS A 32 -5.81 13.89 -8.49
CA HIS A 32 -5.16 13.58 -9.77
C HIS A 32 -3.81 12.90 -9.57
N ARG A 33 -2.94 13.46 -8.71
CA ARG A 33 -1.63 12.84 -8.43
C ARG A 33 -1.75 11.43 -7.86
N TRP A 34 -2.71 11.21 -6.96
CA TRP A 34 -2.95 9.88 -6.39
C TRP A 34 -3.50 8.91 -7.44
N TRP A 35 -4.39 9.39 -8.30
CA TRP A 35 -4.93 8.60 -9.40
C TRP A 35 -3.85 8.18 -10.40
N ASP A 36 -2.98 9.11 -10.79
CA ASP A 36 -1.84 8.85 -11.67
C ASP A 36 -0.92 7.81 -11.03
N ALA A 37 -0.56 7.99 -9.75
CA ALA A 37 0.30 7.04 -9.04
C ALA A 37 -0.29 5.62 -8.98
N VAL A 38 -1.59 5.48 -8.70
CA VAL A 38 -2.27 4.18 -8.69
C VAL A 38 -2.32 3.56 -10.08
N THR A 39 -2.66 4.35 -11.10
CA THR A 39 -2.80 3.87 -12.48
C THR A 39 -1.45 3.43 -13.04
N ASP A 40 -0.40 4.22 -12.79
CA ASP A 40 0.97 3.90 -13.19
C ASP A 40 1.47 2.64 -12.47
N ASP A 41 1.19 2.50 -11.18
CA ASP A 41 1.63 1.32 -10.41
C ASP A 41 0.98 0.03 -10.92
N ILE A 42 -0.31 0.08 -11.26
CA ILE A 42 -1.04 -1.00 -11.91
C ILE A 42 -0.46 -1.30 -13.29
N ALA A 43 -0.29 -0.28 -14.13
CA ALA A 43 0.23 -0.45 -15.49
C ALA A 43 1.62 -1.08 -15.49
N GLN A 44 2.53 -0.59 -14.64
CA GLN A 44 3.88 -1.16 -14.50
C GLN A 44 3.85 -2.61 -13.99
N THR A 45 2.96 -2.94 -13.04
CA THR A 45 2.83 -4.31 -12.54
C THR A 45 2.35 -5.28 -13.63
N TRP A 46 1.53 -4.80 -14.56
CA TRP A 46 1.07 -5.59 -15.70
C TRP A 46 2.12 -5.71 -16.81
N GLU A 47 2.75 -4.60 -17.18
CA GLU A 47 3.67 -4.52 -18.33
C GLU A 47 5.07 -5.07 -18.01
N GLN A 48 5.54 -4.88 -16.77
CA GLN A 48 6.90 -5.22 -16.34
C GLN A 48 6.88 -5.98 -15.00
N PRO A 49 6.30 -7.19 -14.95
CA PRO A 49 6.30 -7.99 -13.73
C PRO A 49 7.68 -8.62 -13.49
N ASP A 50 8.05 -8.74 -12.21
CA ASP A 50 9.25 -9.49 -11.81
C ASP A 50 8.97 -10.99 -11.69
N ARG A 51 7.73 -11.34 -11.30
CA ARG A 51 7.36 -12.69 -10.88
C ARG A 51 5.97 -13.07 -11.35
N TYR A 52 5.78 -14.38 -11.53
CA TYR A 52 4.48 -15.02 -11.63
C TYR A 52 4.17 -15.72 -10.31
N ASP A 53 2.95 -15.54 -9.83
CA ASP A 53 2.52 -16.00 -8.51
C ASP A 53 1.43 -17.07 -8.64
N LEU A 54 1.51 -18.07 -7.75
CA LEU A 54 0.46 -19.06 -7.55
C LEU A 54 -0.12 -18.87 -6.14
N TYR A 55 -1.42 -18.67 -6.06
CA TYR A 55 -2.14 -18.47 -4.82
C TYR A 55 -2.98 -19.69 -4.49
N LEU A 56 -2.84 -20.21 -3.26
CA LEU A 56 -3.61 -21.33 -2.75
C LEU A 56 -4.37 -20.90 -1.48
N PRO A 57 -5.71 -20.96 -1.48
CA PRO A 57 -6.48 -20.70 -0.27
C PRO A 57 -6.20 -21.78 0.78
N PHE A 58 -6.09 -21.37 2.05
CA PHE A 58 -5.74 -22.28 3.15
C PHE A 58 -6.77 -22.28 4.28
N LEU A 59 -7.11 -21.10 4.79
CA LEU A 59 -8.06 -20.94 5.90
C LEU A 59 -8.87 -19.66 5.73
N SER A 60 -10.19 -19.76 5.82
CA SER A 60 -11.10 -18.62 5.92
C SER A 60 -11.66 -18.55 7.33
N TRP A 61 -11.30 -17.49 8.07
CA TRP A 61 -11.82 -17.25 9.41
C TRP A 61 -12.97 -16.24 9.37
N HIS A 62 -14.04 -16.53 10.12
CA HIS A 62 -15.20 -15.65 10.23
C HIS A 62 -15.31 -15.07 11.65
N ALA A 63 -15.61 -13.78 11.76
CA ALA A 63 -15.87 -13.09 13.03
C ALA A 63 -17.23 -13.48 13.63
N ARG A 64 -17.35 -14.73 14.12
CA ARG A 64 -18.60 -15.37 14.58
C ARG A 64 -19.33 -14.63 15.72
N PHE A 65 -18.68 -13.67 16.39
CA PHE A 65 -19.29 -12.89 17.47
C PHE A 65 -20.32 -11.85 16.99
N MET A 66 -20.35 -11.52 15.69
CA MET A 66 -21.27 -10.54 15.11
C MET A 66 -22.55 -11.14 14.49
N TYR A 67 -22.71 -12.47 14.47
CA TYR A 67 -23.79 -13.14 13.73
C TYR A 67 -24.56 -14.16 14.59
N ASP A 68 -25.85 -14.33 14.30
CA ASP A 68 -26.69 -15.37 14.91
C ASP A 68 -26.20 -16.78 14.56
N LYS A 69 -26.24 -17.69 15.54
CA LYS A 69 -25.64 -19.04 15.48
C LYS A 69 -26.06 -19.87 14.27
N GLU A 70 -27.28 -19.68 13.78
CA GLU A 70 -27.84 -20.45 12.67
C GLU A 70 -27.10 -20.22 11.34
N LYS A 71 -26.42 -19.08 11.17
CA LYS A 71 -25.65 -18.75 9.96
C LYS A 71 -24.19 -19.18 10.04
N THR A 72 -23.64 -19.30 11.26
CA THR A 72 -22.22 -19.61 11.49
C THR A 72 -21.85 -21.09 11.33
N ASP A 73 -22.81 -22.01 11.41
CA ASP A 73 -22.55 -23.45 11.35
C ASP A 73 -22.38 -23.98 9.91
N ASN A 74 -22.74 -23.18 8.90
CA ASN A 74 -22.64 -23.56 7.48
C ASN A 74 -21.42 -22.96 6.74
N TYR A 75 -20.52 -22.24 7.43
CA TYR A 75 -19.38 -21.64 6.76
C TYR A 75 -18.28 -22.66 6.45
N ASN A 76 -17.81 -22.64 5.20
CA ASN A 76 -16.64 -23.39 4.79
C ASN A 76 -15.37 -22.60 5.18
N GLU A 77 -14.65 -23.12 6.18
CA GLU A 77 -13.41 -22.53 6.70
C GLU A 77 -12.15 -23.04 5.98
N MET A 78 -12.31 -24.02 5.06
CA MET A 78 -11.25 -24.55 4.20
C MET A 78 -11.67 -24.44 2.72
N PRO A 79 -11.60 -23.23 2.15
CA PRO A 79 -12.05 -23.00 0.79
C PRO A 79 -11.09 -23.69 -0.18
N TRP A 80 -11.64 -24.48 -1.10
CA TRP A 80 -10.86 -25.09 -2.17
C TRP A 80 -10.87 -24.18 -3.39
N GLY A 81 -9.69 -23.86 -3.91
CA GLY A 81 -9.56 -22.94 -5.03
C GLY A 81 -8.12 -22.72 -5.42
N GLY A 82 -7.91 -21.72 -6.25
CA GLY A 82 -6.59 -21.31 -6.69
C GLY A 82 -6.65 -19.96 -7.40
N GLY A 83 -5.51 -19.30 -7.42
CA GLY A 83 -5.34 -18.06 -8.16
C GLY A 83 -3.97 -18.00 -8.82
N LEU A 84 -3.89 -17.18 -9.85
CA LEU A 84 -2.64 -16.83 -10.52
C LEU A 84 -2.51 -15.31 -10.53
N GLY A 85 -1.28 -14.83 -10.55
CA GLY A 85 -1.02 -13.40 -10.66
C GLY A 85 0.38 -13.09 -11.13
N VAL A 86 0.64 -11.81 -11.21
CA VAL A 86 1.95 -11.23 -11.47
C VAL A 86 2.25 -10.21 -10.39
N SER A 87 3.51 -10.11 -10.01
CA SER A 87 3.94 -9.13 -9.02
C SER A 87 5.33 -8.58 -9.30
N ARG A 88 5.61 -7.45 -8.67
CA ARG A 88 6.91 -6.78 -8.69
C ARG A 88 7.19 -6.09 -7.36
N TYR A 89 8.46 -5.81 -7.11
CA TYR A 89 8.88 -4.89 -6.06
C TYR A 89 9.32 -3.58 -6.71
N ASN A 90 8.82 -2.45 -6.21
CA ASN A 90 9.27 -1.15 -6.69
C ASN A 90 10.62 -0.76 -6.06
N ASP A 91 11.21 0.36 -6.50
CA ASP A 91 12.51 0.85 -6.00
C ASP A 91 12.50 1.18 -4.50
N GLU A 92 11.32 1.43 -3.93
CA GLU A 92 11.12 1.69 -2.49
C GLU A 92 11.00 0.38 -1.68
N GLY A 93 10.95 -0.77 -2.35
CA GLY A 93 10.78 -2.09 -1.73
C GLY A 93 9.32 -2.46 -1.43
N ASN A 94 8.35 -1.70 -1.93
CA ASN A 94 6.92 -2.02 -1.81
C ASN A 94 6.53 -3.10 -2.81
N TRP A 95 5.65 -4.01 -2.38
CA TRP A 95 5.14 -5.10 -3.21
C TRP A 95 3.82 -4.70 -3.88
N SER A 96 3.79 -4.79 -5.21
CA SER A 96 2.59 -4.57 -6.03
C SER A 96 2.25 -5.83 -6.80
N ALA A 97 0.97 -6.21 -6.81
CA ALA A 97 0.52 -7.44 -7.42
C ALA A 97 -0.85 -7.29 -8.11
N LEU A 98 -0.99 -7.95 -9.25
CA LEU A 98 -2.25 -8.15 -9.95
C LEU A 98 -2.55 -9.64 -9.97
N PHE A 99 -3.71 -10.04 -9.44
CA PHE A 99 -4.07 -11.44 -9.33
C PHE A 99 -5.53 -11.68 -9.66
N ALA A 100 -5.82 -12.89 -10.12
CA ALA A 100 -7.16 -13.43 -10.26
C ALA A 100 -7.23 -14.76 -9.50
N MET A 101 -8.24 -14.90 -8.65
CA MET A 101 -8.46 -16.09 -7.82
C MET A 101 -9.91 -16.53 -7.90
N MET A 102 -10.10 -17.85 -7.95
CA MET A 102 -11.41 -18.48 -7.82
C MET A 102 -11.34 -19.54 -6.73
N PHE A 103 -12.32 -19.55 -5.83
CA PHE A 103 -12.45 -20.56 -4.80
C PHE A 103 -13.92 -20.92 -4.56
N LYS A 104 -14.14 -22.15 -4.12
CA LYS A 104 -15.45 -22.65 -3.73
C LYS A 104 -15.87 -21.96 -2.44
N ASP A 105 -17.00 -21.26 -2.50
CA ASP A 105 -17.64 -20.70 -1.32
C ASP A 105 -18.31 -21.81 -0.48
N SER A 106 -18.89 -21.43 0.64
CA SER A 106 -19.61 -22.24 1.62
C SER A 106 -20.84 -23.01 1.10
N HIS A 107 -21.27 -22.81 -0.16
CA HIS A 107 -22.40 -23.50 -0.79
C HIS A 107 -21.96 -24.29 -2.04
#